data_AF-A0A9W4JFN7-F1
#
_entry.id   AF-A0A9W4JFN7-F1
#
_cell.length_a   1.000
_cell.length_b   1.000
_cell.length_c   1.000
_cell.angle_alpha   90.00
_cell.angle_beta   90.00
_cell.angle_gamma   90.00
#
_symmetry.space_group_name_H-M   'P 1'
#
loop_
_entity.id
_entity.type
_entity.pdbx_description
1 polymer ?
#
loop_
_entity_poly.entity_id
_entity_poly.type
_entity_poly.pdbx_seq_one_letter_code
_entity_poly.pdbx_strand_id
1 'polypeptide(L)'
;MSDISSPGNGTFPNGPSMRQPALSWLYRLECDIAKEEINIGAPHNSGTIRSIANIVRGSVRGPGIEGEILPLGGADWATVVKGTHSMTLDARYTVRTSDNHHLYIRAHGLYRPGPGTSYAKAVEEDPEMVPPATVSQDDVEFFSHLRIEAGPGPYNWLNGLVCLGVMCCEGEKIWIDAYYLTNFPGVKPEDVAAK
;
A
#
# COMPACT_ATOMS: atom_id res chain seq x y z
N MET A 1 24.47 4.08 7.87
CA MET A 1 23.56 5.19 7.49
C MET A 1 23.30 5.07 5.99
N SER A 2 22.28 5.72 5.42
CA SER A 2 22.15 5.78 3.95
C SER A 2 23.30 6.61 3.38
N ASP A 3 23.96 6.12 2.34
CA ASP A 3 25.14 6.73 1.75
C ASP A 3 24.82 7.57 0.49
N ILE A 4 23.55 7.64 0.10
CA ILE A 4 23.13 8.36 -1.11
C ILE A 4 22.82 9.82 -0.76
N SER A 5 23.61 10.75 -1.32
CA SER A 5 23.39 12.19 -1.14
C SER A 5 22.05 12.64 -1.72
N SER A 6 21.35 13.56 -1.04
CA SER A 6 20.13 14.16 -1.56
C SER A 6 20.45 15.11 -2.72
N PRO A 7 19.76 15.01 -3.88
CA PRO A 7 19.86 16.01 -4.94
C PRO A 7 19.52 17.43 -4.47
N GLY A 8 18.70 17.55 -3.42
CA GLY A 8 18.35 18.84 -2.81
C GLY A 8 19.55 19.63 -2.27
N ASN A 9 20.69 18.97 -2.02
CA ASN A 9 21.93 19.64 -1.64
C ASN A 9 22.47 20.55 -2.75
N GLY A 10 22.24 20.19 -4.03
CA GLY A 10 22.60 21.05 -5.16
C GLY A 10 21.64 22.23 -5.33
N THR A 11 20.35 22.03 -5.02
CA THR A 11 19.31 23.07 -5.09
C THR A 11 19.46 24.11 -3.98
N PHE A 12 19.86 23.67 -2.77
CA PHE A 12 20.04 24.54 -1.59
C PHE A 12 21.46 24.38 -1.01
N PRO A 13 22.49 24.91 -1.68
CA PRO A 13 23.90 24.61 -1.37
C PRO A 13 24.40 25.16 -0.04
N ASN A 14 23.74 26.18 0.51
CA ASN A 14 24.09 26.77 1.81
C ASN A 14 23.28 26.17 2.98
N GLY A 15 22.43 25.17 2.70
CA GLY A 15 21.63 24.48 3.70
C GLY A 15 22.37 23.32 4.38
N PRO A 16 21.77 22.69 5.39
CA PRO A 16 22.31 21.47 5.97
C PRO A 16 22.34 20.36 4.92
N SER A 17 23.43 19.59 4.88
CA SER A 17 23.53 18.45 3.97
C SER A 17 22.53 17.36 4.34
N MET A 18 21.75 16.93 3.36
CA MET A 18 20.77 15.86 3.49
C MET A 18 21.17 14.64 2.66
N ARG A 19 20.56 13.49 2.98
CA ARG A 19 20.70 12.22 2.25
C ARG A 19 19.34 11.69 1.87
N GLN A 20 19.30 10.82 0.86
CA GLN A 20 18.10 10.05 0.53
C GLN A 20 17.87 8.96 1.59
N PRO A 21 16.62 8.73 2.02
CA PRO A 21 16.31 7.57 2.85
C PRO A 21 16.46 6.28 2.03
N ALA A 22 16.67 5.16 2.71
CA ALA A 22 16.61 3.84 2.12
C ALA A 22 15.21 3.23 2.29
N LEU A 23 14.78 2.42 1.31
CA LEU A 23 13.63 1.53 1.41
C LEU A 23 14.12 0.16 1.88
N SER A 24 13.72 -0.25 3.08
CA SER A 24 14.02 -1.58 3.61
C SER A 24 12.80 -2.47 3.51
N TRP A 25 12.95 -3.63 2.87
CA TRP A 25 11.85 -4.58 2.69
C TRP A 25 11.36 -5.09 4.06
N LEU A 26 10.05 -5.09 4.24
CA LEU A 26 9.38 -5.44 5.49
C LEU A 26 8.68 -6.78 5.38
N TYR A 27 7.78 -6.93 4.42
CA TYR A 27 7.04 -8.16 4.17
C TYR A 27 6.47 -8.16 2.75
N ARG A 28 6.06 -9.34 2.29
CA ARG A 28 5.10 -9.49 1.20
C ARG A 28 3.73 -9.87 1.76
N LEU A 29 2.71 -9.23 1.21
CA LEU A 29 1.32 -9.61 1.37
C LEU A 29 0.81 -10.19 0.04
N GLU A 30 0.07 -11.28 0.16
CA GLU A 30 -0.77 -11.86 -0.88
C GLU A 30 -2.18 -11.95 -0.32
N CYS A 31 -3.19 -11.37 -0.97
CA CYS A 31 -4.57 -11.50 -0.54
C CYS A 31 -5.54 -11.71 -1.69
N ASP A 32 -6.61 -12.44 -1.39
CA ASP A 32 -7.74 -12.65 -2.30
C ASP A 32 -8.80 -11.57 -2.03
N ILE A 33 -9.26 -10.94 -3.11
CA ILE A 33 -10.37 -10.01 -3.12
C ILE A 33 -11.64 -10.74 -3.56
N ALA A 34 -12.77 -10.41 -2.95
CA ALA A 34 -14.05 -10.96 -3.36
C ALA A 34 -14.35 -10.55 -4.82
N LYS A 35 -14.80 -11.51 -5.63
CA LYS A 35 -15.14 -11.29 -7.04
C LYS A 35 -16.19 -10.19 -7.25
N GLU A 36 -17.13 -10.08 -6.32
CA GLU A 36 -18.17 -9.06 -6.34
C GLU A 36 -17.81 -7.91 -5.40
N GLU A 37 -17.66 -6.72 -5.97
CA GLU A 37 -17.56 -5.49 -5.20
C GLU A 37 -18.95 -4.97 -4.81
N ILE A 38 -19.02 -4.32 -3.65
CA ILE A 38 -20.21 -3.55 -3.28
C ILE A 38 -20.11 -2.20 -3.99
N ASN A 39 -20.91 -2.02 -5.04
CA ASN A 39 -20.96 -0.76 -5.77
C ASN A 39 -21.92 0.23 -5.09
N ILE A 40 -21.37 1.32 -4.54
CA ILE A 40 -22.16 2.40 -3.94
C ILE A 40 -22.57 3.43 -4.99
N GLY A 41 -21.84 3.52 -6.11
CA GLY A 41 -22.07 4.49 -7.16
C GLY A 41 -21.62 5.89 -6.75
N ALA A 42 -22.32 6.92 -7.25
CA ALA A 42 -21.97 8.31 -7.02
C ALA A 42 -22.77 8.93 -5.86
N PRO A 43 -22.21 9.02 -4.63
CA PRO A 43 -22.95 9.57 -3.50
C PRO A 43 -23.36 11.03 -3.75
N HIS A 44 -24.61 11.37 -3.48
CA HIS A 44 -25.17 12.71 -3.70
C HIS A 44 -25.01 13.23 -5.15
N ASN A 45 -25.00 12.33 -6.14
CA ASN A 45 -24.71 12.67 -7.54
C ASN A 45 -23.35 13.37 -7.72
N SER A 46 -22.36 13.05 -6.88
CA SER A 46 -21.04 13.66 -6.94
C SER A 46 -20.27 13.29 -8.22
N GLY A 47 -19.15 13.96 -8.42
CA GLY A 47 -18.15 13.65 -9.45
C GLY A 47 -17.30 12.42 -9.14
N THR A 48 -17.60 11.64 -8.09
CA THR A 48 -16.83 10.47 -7.70
C THR A 48 -17.71 9.23 -7.59
N ILE A 49 -17.14 8.05 -7.80
CA ILE A 49 -17.77 6.75 -7.61
C ILE A 49 -17.09 6.03 -6.46
N ARG A 50 -17.88 5.41 -5.58
CA ARG A 50 -17.41 4.59 -4.46
C ARG A 50 -17.72 3.12 -4.74
N SER A 51 -16.73 2.26 -4.55
CA SER A 51 -16.94 0.82 -4.42
C SER A 51 -16.21 0.29 -3.19
N ILE A 52 -16.57 -0.92 -2.77
CA ILE A 52 -15.97 -1.61 -1.64
C ILE A 52 -15.56 -3.00 -2.08
N ALA A 53 -14.25 -3.27 -2.05
CA ALA A 53 -13.65 -4.55 -2.39
C ALA A 53 -13.31 -5.30 -1.10
N ASN A 54 -14.04 -6.37 -0.80
CA ASN A 54 -13.82 -7.15 0.43
C ASN A 54 -12.56 -8.00 0.33
N ILE A 55 -11.73 -8.00 1.38
CA ILE A 55 -10.57 -8.88 1.48
C ILE A 55 -11.03 -10.18 2.13
N VAL A 56 -10.94 -11.29 1.38
CA VAL A 56 -11.49 -12.58 1.79
C VAL A 56 -10.53 -13.30 2.74
N ARG A 57 -9.26 -13.34 2.35
CA ARG A 57 -8.16 -13.97 3.08
C ARG A 57 -6.84 -13.44 2.52
N GLY A 58 -5.75 -13.71 3.21
CA GLY A 58 -4.42 -13.41 2.72
C GLY A 58 -3.36 -13.70 3.75
N SER A 59 -2.11 -13.71 3.33
CA SER A 59 -0.96 -14.01 4.17
C SER A 59 0.04 -12.86 4.12
N VAL A 60 0.72 -12.62 5.24
CA VAL A 60 1.83 -11.67 5.36
C VAL A 60 3.06 -12.43 5.79
N ARG A 61 4.18 -12.26 5.07
CA ARG A 61 5.44 -12.96 5.34
C ARG A 61 6.64 -12.02 5.16
N GLY A 62 7.47 -11.90 6.19
CA GLY A 62 8.67 -11.06 6.20
C GLY A 62 9.56 -11.35 7.42
N PRO A 63 10.70 -10.65 7.57
CA PRO A 63 11.64 -10.89 8.65
C PRO A 63 11.01 -10.44 9.97
N GLY A 64 10.72 -11.39 10.87
CA GLY A 64 10.09 -11.10 12.15
C GLY A 64 8.62 -10.72 12.07
N ILE A 65 7.94 -11.02 10.95
CA ILE A 65 6.49 -10.88 10.79
C ILE A 65 5.95 -12.01 9.91
N GLU A 66 5.05 -12.81 10.49
CA GLU A 66 4.31 -13.84 9.76
C GLU A 66 2.89 -13.91 10.31
N GLY A 67 1.89 -13.90 9.43
CA GLY A 67 0.50 -13.94 9.84
C GLY A 67 -0.49 -14.08 8.70
N GLU A 68 -1.76 -14.19 9.06
CA GLU A 68 -2.89 -14.33 8.14
C GLU A 68 -3.90 -13.20 8.38
N ILE A 69 -4.48 -12.67 7.30
CA ILE A 69 -5.58 -11.72 7.36
C ILE A 69 -6.81 -12.42 7.93
N LEU A 70 -7.45 -11.80 8.92
CA LEU A 70 -8.66 -12.35 9.53
C LEU A 70 -9.82 -12.37 8.52
N PRO A 71 -10.67 -13.43 8.53
CA PRO A 71 -11.93 -13.42 7.80
C PRO A 71 -12.80 -12.24 8.25
N LEU A 72 -13.41 -11.53 7.30
CA LEU A 72 -14.16 -10.28 7.56
C LEU A 72 -13.31 -9.19 8.24
N GLY A 73 -11.99 -9.36 8.21
CA GLY A 73 -11.04 -8.50 8.90
C GLY A 73 -10.67 -7.26 8.12
N GLY A 74 -11.17 -7.07 6.89
CA GLY A 74 -10.88 -5.88 6.10
C GLY A 74 -11.54 -5.81 4.72
N ALA A 75 -11.46 -4.61 4.15
CA ALA A 75 -11.88 -4.27 2.79
C ALA A 75 -11.11 -3.03 2.31
N ASP A 76 -11.20 -2.73 1.02
CA ASP A 76 -10.78 -1.46 0.41
C ASP A 76 -12.00 -0.64 0.01
N TRP A 77 -12.07 0.59 0.51
CA TRP A 77 -13.05 1.57 0.07
C TRP A 77 -12.43 2.42 -1.04
N ALA A 78 -12.50 1.94 -2.28
CA ALA A 78 -11.95 2.65 -3.42
C ALA A 78 -12.82 3.86 -3.83
N THR A 79 -12.18 4.95 -4.26
CA THR A 79 -12.85 6.13 -4.84
C THR A 79 -12.29 6.44 -6.22
N VAL A 80 -13.15 6.53 -7.22
CA VAL A 80 -12.76 6.92 -8.58
C VAL A 80 -13.36 8.29 -8.90
N VAL A 81 -12.59 9.20 -9.51
CA VAL A 81 -13.16 10.43 -10.08
C VAL A 81 -13.77 10.09 -11.44
N LYS A 82 -15.03 10.46 -11.67
CA LYS A 82 -15.73 10.18 -12.94
C LYS A 82 -14.96 10.73 -14.15
N GLY A 83 -14.95 9.98 -15.24
CA GLY A 83 -14.19 10.33 -16.44
C GLY A 83 -12.67 10.23 -16.27
N THR A 84 -12.20 9.63 -15.17
CA THR A 84 -10.80 9.31 -14.95
C THR A 84 -10.67 7.82 -14.64
N HIS A 85 -9.47 7.30 -14.84
CA HIS A 85 -9.11 5.94 -14.45
C HIS A 85 -8.16 5.93 -13.24
N SER A 86 -8.28 6.95 -12.40
CA SER A 86 -7.47 7.12 -11.21
C SER A 86 -8.31 6.77 -9.99
N MET A 87 -7.80 5.90 -9.14
CA MET A 87 -8.49 5.39 -7.97
C MET A 87 -7.70 5.75 -6.72
N THR A 88 -8.36 6.41 -5.77
CA THR A 88 -7.85 6.52 -4.39
C THR A 88 -8.25 5.27 -3.64
N LEU A 89 -7.29 4.66 -2.97
CA LEU A 89 -7.45 3.43 -2.19
C LEU A 89 -7.50 3.79 -0.69
N ASP A 90 -8.38 3.15 0.06
CA ASP A 90 -8.48 3.25 1.52
C ASP A 90 -8.81 1.87 2.07
N ALA A 91 -7.79 1.02 2.12
CA ALA A 91 -7.90 -0.33 2.65
C ALA A 91 -7.58 -0.36 4.14
N ARG A 92 -8.37 -1.14 4.87
CA ARG A 92 -8.22 -1.35 6.30
C ARG A 92 -8.39 -2.83 6.55
N TYR A 93 -7.38 -3.46 7.16
CA TYR A 93 -7.41 -4.88 7.41
C TYR A 93 -6.66 -5.26 8.68
N THR A 94 -7.01 -6.42 9.23
CA THR A 94 -6.40 -6.96 10.44
C THR A 94 -5.68 -8.26 10.13
N VAL A 95 -4.40 -8.33 10.50
CA VAL A 95 -3.58 -9.54 10.42
C VAL A 95 -3.45 -10.13 11.81
N ARG A 96 -3.63 -11.45 11.92
CA ARG A 96 -3.26 -12.21 13.11
C ARG A 96 -1.93 -12.91 12.86
N THR A 97 -0.94 -12.61 13.68
CA THR A 97 0.40 -13.20 13.57
C THR A 97 0.40 -14.67 14.01
N SER A 98 1.43 -15.42 13.61
CA SER A 98 1.61 -16.83 13.97
C SER A 98 1.74 -17.06 15.49
N ASP A 99 2.19 -16.05 16.23
CA ASP A 99 2.25 -16.02 17.70
C ASP A 99 1.07 -15.26 18.35
N ASN A 100 -0.06 -15.17 17.64
CA ASN A 100 -1.37 -14.74 18.14
C ASN A 100 -1.47 -13.27 18.61
N HIS A 101 -0.72 -12.37 17.98
CA HIS A 101 -0.90 -10.92 18.10
C HIS A 101 -1.73 -10.40 16.92
N HIS A 102 -2.36 -9.24 17.10
CA HIS A 102 -3.10 -8.57 16.03
C HIS A 102 -2.35 -7.33 15.57
N LEU A 103 -2.29 -7.16 14.26
CA LEU A 103 -1.77 -5.97 13.59
C LEU A 103 -2.92 -5.34 12.81
N TYR A 104 -3.25 -4.11 13.13
CA TYR A 104 -4.19 -3.32 12.33
C TYR A 104 -3.41 -2.54 11.28
N ILE A 105 -3.79 -2.70 10.02
CA ILE A 105 -3.09 -2.10 8.89
C ILE A 105 -4.06 -1.21 8.12
N ARG A 106 -3.64 0.03 7.91
CA ARG A 106 -4.30 1.00 7.04
C ARG A 106 -3.40 1.23 5.83
N ALA A 107 -3.95 1.05 4.64
CA ALA A 107 -3.27 1.29 3.38
C ALA A 107 -4.04 2.37 2.62
N HIS A 108 -3.46 3.56 2.51
CA HIS A 108 -4.03 4.64 1.71
C HIS A 108 -3.16 4.88 0.49
N GLY A 109 -3.75 4.74 -0.70
CA GLY A 109 -2.97 4.61 -1.92
C GLY A 109 -3.60 5.22 -3.15
N LEU A 110 -2.91 4.98 -4.27
CA LEU A 110 -3.28 5.39 -5.60
C LEU A 110 -3.11 4.21 -6.54
N TYR A 111 -4.09 4.03 -7.42
CA TYR A 111 -3.98 3.25 -8.63
C TYR A 111 -4.24 4.15 -9.84
N ARG A 112 -3.39 4.08 -10.85
CA ARG A 112 -3.64 4.65 -12.18
C ARG A 112 -2.75 3.96 -13.23
N PRO A 113 -3.08 4.04 -14.53
CA PRO A 113 -2.20 3.55 -15.58
C PRO A 113 -0.83 4.24 -15.55
N GLY A 114 0.21 3.48 -15.84
CA GLY A 114 1.58 3.97 -15.96
C GLY A 114 1.74 4.87 -17.19
N PRO A 115 2.54 5.94 -17.11
CA PRO A 115 2.66 6.90 -18.22
C PRO A 115 3.23 6.24 -19.48
N GLY A 116 2.54 6.40 -20.62
CA GLY A 116 3.00 5.93 -21.93
C GLY A 116 2.81 4.43 -22.20
N THR A 117 2.22 3.68 -21.26
CA THR A 117 1.94 2.25 -21.43
C THR A 117 0.81 2.03 -22.45
N SER A 118 0.70 0.82 -22.98
CA SER A 118 -0.47 0.43 -23.79
C SER A 118 -1.77 0.55 -23.00
N TYR A 119 -1.72 0.25 -21.71
CA TYR A 119 -2.86 0.38 -20.82
C TYR A 119 -3.32 1.84 -20.68
N ALA A 120 -2.39 2.79 -20.49
CA ALA A 120 -2.74 4.20 -20.44
C ALA A 120 -3.42 4.69 -21.73
N LYS A 121 -2.95 4.23 -22.90
CA LYS A 121 -3.57 4.56 -24.19
C LYS A 121 -4.98 3.99 -24.33
N ALA A 122 -5.20 2.75 -23.90
CA ALA A 122 -6.54 2.15 -23.89
C ALA A 122 -7.50 2.92 -22.98
N VAL A 123 -7.03 3.37 -21.82
CA VAL A 123 -7.79 4.21 -20.90
C VAL A 123 -8.09 5.60 -21.48
N GLU A 124 -7.19 6.19 -22.25
CA GLU A 124 -7.47 7.46 -22.94
C GLU A 124 -8.59 7.33 -23.96
N GLU A 125 -8.71 6.16 -24.61
CA GLU A 125 -9.79 5.84 -25.54
C GLU A 125 -11.11 5.51 -24.83
N ASP A 126 -11.06 4.82 -23.69
CA ASP A 126 -12.21 4.47 -22.85
C ASP A 126 -11.90 4.67 -21.35
N PRO A 127 -12.14 5.87 -20.78
CA PRO A 127 -11.85 6.15 -19.37
C PRO A 127 -12.68 5.32 -18.38
N GLU A 128 -13.83 4.79 -18.81
CA GLU A 128 -14.76 4.02 -17.98
C GLU A 128 -14.51 2.51 -18.07
N MET A 129 -13.50 2.09 -18.84
CA MET A 129 -13.13 0.67 -18.93
C MET A 129 -12.88 0.09 -17.53
N VAL A 130 -13.19 -1.19 -17.37
CA VAL A 130 -12.87 -1.89 -16.12
C VAL A 130 -11.37 -2.16 -16.08
N PRO A 131 -10.69 -1.89 -14.94
CA PRO A 131 -9.28 -2.25 -14.79
C PRO A 131 -9.02 -3.73 -15.12
N PRO A 132 -7.92 -4.07 -15.81
CA PRO A 132 -7.56 -5.46 -16.07
C PRO A 132 -7.40 -6.23 -14.76
N ALA A 133 -7.85 -7.48 -14.75
CA ALA A 133 -7.71 -8.37 -13.59
C ALA A 133 -6.23 -8.69 -13.27
N THR A 134 -5.32 -8.49 -14.22
CA THR A 134 -3.88 -8.66 -14.01
C THR A 134 -3.16 -7.44 -14.54
N VAL A 135 -2.38 -6.78 -13.68
CA VAL A 135 -1.45 -5.71 -14.05
C VAL A 135 -0.13 -5.89 -13.32
N SER A 136 0.97 -5.65 -14.01
CA SER A 136 2.32 -5.64 -13.44
C SER A 136 2.74 -4.22 -13.05
N GLN A 137 3.89 -4.10 -12.38
CA GLN A 137 4.46 -2.79 -12.03
C GLN A 137 4.87 -1.97 -13.26
N ASP A 138 5.06 -2.60 -14.43
CA ASP A 138 5.36 -1.90 -15.68
C ASP A 138 4.12 -1.25 -16.30
N ASP A 139 2.92 -1.67 -15.86
CA ASP A 139 1.65 -1.22 -16.44
C ASP A 139 1.04 -0.03 -15.69
N VAL A 140 1.35 0.12 -14.40
CA VAL A 140 0.61 0.99 -13.48
C VAL A 140 1.48 1.74 -12.49
N GLU A 141 0.99 2.90 -12.07
CA GLU A 141 1.38 3.52 -10.81
C GLU A 141 0.43 3.01 -9.73
N PHE A 142 0.88 2.01 -8.96
CA PHE A 142 0.06 1.34 -7.95
C PHE A 142 0.83 1.23 -6.63
N PHE A 143 0.54 2.17 -5.74
CA PHE A 143 1.28 2.36 -4.49
C PHE A 143 0.35 2.70 -3.33
N SER A 144 0.78 2.36 -2.12
CA SER A 144 0.11 2.76 -0.89
C SER A 144 1.09 3.28 0.16
N HIS A 145 0.62 4.16 1.03
CA HIS A 145 1.24 4.38 2.33
C HIS A 145 0.61 3.43 3.32
N LEU A 146 1.45 2.70 4.06
CA LEU A 146 1.00 1.73 5.04
C LEU A 146 1.23 2.28 6.45
N ARG A 147 0.20 2.22 7.28
CA ARG A 147 0.31 2.44 8.73
C ARG A 147 -0.04 1.16 9.44
N ILE A 148 0.89 0.70 10.27
CA ILE A 148 0.73 -0.51 11.08
C ILE A 148 0.58 -0.09 12.53
N GLU A 149 -0.42 -0.68 13.19
CA GLU A 149 -0.66 -0.53 14.62
C GLU A 149 -0.62 -1.90 15.28
N ALA A 150 0.22 -2.01 16.30
CA ALA A 150 0.39 -3.18 17.13
C ALA A 150 0.11 -2.81 18.60
N GLY A 151 -0.61 -3.69 19.30
CA GLY A 151 -0.78 -3.58 20.74
C GLY A 151 0.54 -3.77 21.52
N PRO A 152 0.50 -3.71 22.86
CA PRO A 152 1.66 -4.04 23.69
C PRO A 152 2.18 -5.44 23.36
N GLY A 153 3.49 -5.59 23.18
CA GLY A 153 4.11 -6.88 22.87
C GLY A 153 5.29 -6.79 21.89
N PRO A 154 5.68 -7.92 21.28
CA PRO A 154 6.92 -8.05 20.50
C PRO A 154 6.92 -7.31 19.16
N TYR A 155 5.77 -6.74 18.75
CA TYR A 155 5.58 -6.02 17.50
C TYR A 155 5.55 -4.50 17.67
N ASN A 156 5.86 -3.99 18.86
CA ASN A 156 5.74 -2.55 19.15
C ASN A 156 6.60 -1.68 18.23
N TRP A 157 7.78 -2.16 17.81
CA TRP A 157 8.64 -1.51 16.80
C TRP A 157 7.92 -1.15 15.48
N LEU A 158 6.85 -1.86 15.10
CA LEU A 158 6.07 -1.54 13.90
C LEU A 158 5.33 -0.20 14.02
N ASN A 159 4.98 0.22 15.24
CA ASN A 159 4.24 1.46 15.49
C ASN A 159 5.05 2.71 15.10
N GLY A 160 6.38 2.60 15.04
CA GLY A 160 7.29 3.70 14.72
C GLY A 160 7.59 3.86 13.23
N LEU A 161 7.09 2.95 12.38
CA LEU A 161 7.49 2.92 10.97
C LEU A 161 6.67 3.88 10.09
N VAL A 162 7.34 4.38 9.06
CA VAL A 162 6.72 5.01 7.89
C VAL A 162 6.91 4.06 6.73
N CYS A 163 5.81 3.50 6.22
CA CYS A 163 5.85 2.42 5.25
C CYS A 163 5.22 2.79 3.92
N LEU A 164 5.72 2.17 2.85
CA LEU A 164 5.20 2.21 1.49
C LEU A 164 4.90 0.79 1.02
N GLY A 165 3.81 0.61 0.29
CA GLY A 165 3.48 -0.61 -0.43
C GLY A 165 3.65 -0.41 -1.93
N VAL A 166 4.34 -1.32 -2.59
CA VAL A 166 4.42 -1.42 -4.05
C VAL A 166 3.58 -2.61 -4.48
N MET A 167 2.68 -2.42 -5.45
CA MET A 167 1.56 -3.34 -5.66
C MET A 167 1.48 -3.86 -7.09
N CYS A 168 0.91 -5.04 -7.26
CA CYS A 168 0.43 -5.56 -8.53
C CYS A 168 -0.82 -6.43 -8.30
N CYS A 169 -1.53 -6.80 -9.37
CA CYS A 169 -2.66 -7.72 -9.28
C CYS A 169 -2.53 -8.88 -10.25
N GLU A 170 -3.10 -10.02 -9.87
CA GLU A 170 -3.16 -11.23 -10.70
C GLU A 170 -4.49 -11.95 -10.46
N GLY A 171 -5.42 -11.82 -11.41
CA GLY A 171 -6.77 -12.33 -11.25
C GLY A 171 -7.51 -11.65 -10.10
N GLU A 172 -7.93 -12.43 -9.11
CA GLU A 172 -8.61 -11.94 -7.90
C GLU A 172 -7.61 -11.64 -6.76
N LYS A 173 -6.30 -11.65 -7.04
CA LYS A 173 -5.25 -11.44 -6.05
C LYS A 173 -4.64 -10.05 -6.12
N ILE A 174 -4.40 -9.48 -4.94
CA ILE A 174 -3.53 -8.32 -4.77
C ILE A 174 -2.25 -8.75 -4.09
N TRP A 175 -1.14 -8.30 -4.66
CA TRP A 175 0.20 -8.47 -4.10
C TRP A 175 0.71 -7.12 -3.63
N ILE A 176 1.33 -7.10 -2.46
CA ILE A 176 1.99 -5.91 -1.92
C ILE A 176 3.36 -6.31 -1.38
N ASP A 177 4.42 -5.71 -1.91
CA ASP A 177 5.69 -5.63 -1.18
C ASP A 177 5.70 -4.37 -0.33
N ALA A 178 5.73 -4.55 0.98
CA ALA A 178 5.82 -3.49 1.95
C ALA A 178 7.29 -3.17 2.24
N TYR A 179 7.61 -1.88 2.27
CA TYR A 179 8.90 -1.33 2.65
C TYR A 179 8.71 -0.30 3.74
N TYR A 180 9.71 -0.11 4.60
CA TYR A 180 9.78 1.04 5.51
C TYR A 180 10.95 1.95 5.15
N LEU A 181 10.76 3.25 5.39
CA LEU A 181 11.79 4.27 5.21
C LEU A 181 12.77 4.24 6.39
N THR A 182 14.07 4.28 6.10
CA THR A 182 15.10 4.36 7.15
C THR A 182 16.32 5.18 6.70
N ASN A 183 16.90 5.89 7.67
CA ASN A 183 18.22 6.52 7.52
C ASN A 183 19.38 5.57 7.88
N PHE A 184 19.07 4.38 8.38
CA PHE A 184 20.00 3.41 8.94
C PHE A 184 19.75 2.02 8.31
N PRO A 185 20.00 1.85 6.99
CA PRO A 185 19.84 0.56 6.34
C PRO A 185 20.68 -0.52 7.04
N GLY A 186 20.10 -1.71 7.18
CA GLY A 186 20.72 -2.85 7.90
C GLY A 186 20.58 -2.82 9.42
N VAL A 187 20.07 -1.73 10.00
CA VAL A 187 19.78 -1.64 11.44
C VAL A 187 18.31 -1.99 11.69
N LYS A 188 18.05 -2.91 12.61
CA LYS A 188 16.68 -3.29 12.99
C LYS A 188 15.99 -2.10 13.68
N PRO A 189 14.73 -1.78 13.34
CA PRO A 189 13.96 -0.77 14.07
C PRO A 189 13.78 -1.15 15.54
N GLU A 190 13.78 -0.15 16.40
CA GLU A 190 13.58 -0.28 17.84
C GLU A 190 12.10 -0.12 18.21
N ASP A 191 11.72 -0.63 19.39
CA ASP A 191 10.39 -0.41 19.95
C ASP A 191 10.13 1.08 20.22
N VAL A 192 8.88 1.51 20.02
CA VAL A 192 8.39 2.81 20.44
C VAL A 192 8.08 2.75 21.94
N ALA A 193 9.10 2.97 22.76
CA ALA A 193 8.93 3.03 24.21
C ALA A 193 8.14 4.29 24.62
N ALA A 194 6.94 4.10 25.16
CA ALA A 194 6.36 5.08 26.08
C ALA A 194 7.06 4.88 27.43
N LYS A 195 7.83 5.88 27.88
CA LYS A 195 8.33 5.93 29.26
C LYS A 195 7.20 6.28 30.23
#